data_AF-A0A2G9P2I7-F1
#
_entry.id   AF-A0A2G9P2I7-F1
#
_cell.length_a   1.000
_cell.length_b   1.000
_cell.length_c   1.000
_cell.angle_alpha   90.00
_cell.angle_beta   90.00
_cell.angle_gamma   90.00
#
_symmetry.space_group_name_H-M   'P 1'
#
loop_
_entity.id
_entity.type
_entity.pdbx_description
1 polymer ?
#
loop_
_entity_poly.entity_id
_entity_poly.type
_entity_poly.pdbx_seq_one_letter_code
_entity_poly.pdbx_strand_id
1 'polypeptide(L)'
;MGILPFLGMNLIVSAFNLPYMPSSPFETISIANTVDSNFASLMMPGVLVILTSVFVGIFVFVRIIGCKTKTVKYGTWDCGFGNLSEKTQYTATSLAEPLRRIFGVFYKPHNEINADFYTKENLYLRKSIHVISTTRDIFDEKLYGKTISGSLFVLNKIRKIQSGKVNVYILYIMITLITLLLFVGFGAHE
;
A
#
# COMPACT_ATOMS: atom_id res chain seq x y z
N MET A 1 -10.85 22.10 6.87
CA MET A 1 -11.19 23.33 6.13
C MET A 1 -10.01 24.29 6.25
N GLY A 2 -9.17 24.46 5.22
CA GLY A 2 -8.29 25.65 5.18
C GLY A 2 -6.97 25.63 4.41
N ILE A 3 -6.23 24.52 4.26
CA ILE A 3 -4.87 24.58 3.64
C ILE A 3 -4.64 23.55 2.51
N LEU A 4 -5.20 22.34 2.61
CA LEU A 4 -4.99 21.29 1.60
C LEU A 4 -5.34 21.68 0.15
N PRO A 5 -6.46 22.38 -0.14
CA PRO A 5 -6.77 22.73 -1.53
C PRO A 5 -5.81 23.78 -2.11
N PHE A 6 -5.15 24.58 -1.28
CA PHE A 6 -4.24 25.64 -1.74
C PHE A 6 -2.90 25.08 -2.23
N LEU A 7 -2.36 24.08 -1.53
CA LEU A 7 -1.13 23.39 -1.94
C LEU A 7 -1.33 22.58 -3.23
N GLY A 8 -2.46 21.86 -3.35
CA GLY A 8 -2.78 21.09 -4.55
C GLY A 8 -2.97 21.97 -5.79
N MET A 9 -3.64 23.10 -5.63
CA MET A 9 -3.97 23.98 -6.75
C MET A 9 -2.75 24.76 -7.27
N ASN A 10 -1.82 25.16 -6.39
CA ASN A 10 -0.54 25.75 -6.82
C ASN A 10 0.32 24.78 -7.64
N LEU A 11 0.34 23.49 -7.29
CA LEU A 11 1.07 22.47 -8.05
C LEU A 11 0.47 22.25 -9.44
N ILE A 12 -0.86 22.28 -9.55
CA ILE A 12 -1.57 22.12 -10.83
C ILE A 12 -1.34 23.35 -11.72
N VAL A 13 -1.49 24.57 -11.18
CA VAL A 13 -1.28 25.81 -11.95
C VAL A 13 0.15 25.92 -12.48
N SER A 14 1.13 25.56 -11.66
CA SER A 14 2.55 25.50 -12.06
C SER A 14 2.82 24.45 -13.13
N ALA A 15 2.23 23.26 -13.01
CA ALA A 15 2.40 22.19 -14.01
C ALA A 15 1.81 22.54 -15.39
N PHE A 16 0.77 23.38 -15.44
CA PHE A 16 0.04 23.71 -16.67
C PHE A 16 0.28 25.15 -17.18
N ASN A 17 1.21 25.93 -16.60
CA ASN A 17 1.54 27.32 -16.99
C ASN A 17 0.30 28.23 -17.15
N LEU A 18 -0.68 28.08 -16.25
CA LEU A 18 -1.89 28.89 -16.33
C LEU A 18 -1.61 30.33 -15.86
N PRO A 19 -2.10 31.37 -16.56
CA PRO A 19 -1.80 32.78 -16.26
C PRO A 19 -2.48 33.33 -14.99
N TYR A 20 -3.01 32.46 -14.11
CA TYR A 20 -3.82 32.86 -12.95
C TYR A 20 -3.40 32.10 -11.69
N MET A 21 -2.89 32.83 -10.70
CA MET A 21 -2.56 32.34 -9.36
C MET A 21 -3.56 32.93 -8.35
N PRO A 22 -4.49 32.14 -7.78
CA PRO A 22 -5.46 32.65 -6.81
C PRO A 22 -4.75 33.04 -5.51
N SER A 23 -4.97 34.27 -5.04
CA SER A 23 -4.37 34.82 -3.82
C SER A 23 -5.12 34.40 -2.54
N SER A 24 -6.38 34.02 -2.68
CA SER A 24 -7.20 33.49 -1.59
C SER A 24 -8.18 32.40 -2.08
N PRO A 25 -8.57 31.45 -1.21
CA PRO A 25 -9.50 30.37 -1.59
C PRO A 25 -10.94 30.85 -1.84
N PHE A 26 -11.23 32.12 -1.58
CA PHE A 26 -12.55 32.74 -1.78
C PHE A 26 -12.61 33.64 -3.01
N GLU A 27 -11.51 33.78 -3.76
CA GLU A 27 -11.51 34.54 -4.99
C GLU A 27 -12.38 33.87 -6.06
N THR A 28 -13.10 34.71 -6.80
CA THR A 28 -13.94 34.27 -7.91
C THR A 28 -13.03 33.97 -9.10
N ILE A 29 -13.09 32.73 -9.61
CA ILE A 29 -12.37 32.38 -10.83
C ILE A 29 -13.19 32.95 -11.99
N SER A 30 -12.67 34.00 -12.63
CA SER A 30 -13.24 34.60 -13.82
C SER A 30 -12.45 34.16 -15.06
N ILE A 31 -13.12 33.51 -16.00
CA ILE A 31 -12.52 33.15 -17.29
C ILE A 31 -12.83 34.28 -18.27
N ALA A 32 -11.80 35.04 -18.66
CA ALA A 32 -11.88 36.07 -19.68
C ALA A 32 -11.59 35.47 -21.07
N ASN A 33 -12.34 35.88 -22.09
CA ASN A 33 -12.00 35.59 -23.49
C ASN A 33 -11.12 36.74 -24.04
N THR A 34 -10.52 36.57 -25.23
CA THR A 34 -9.62 37.54 -25.90
C THR A 34 -10.24 38.91 -26.21
N VAL A 35 -11.47 39.17 -25.77
CA VAL A 35 -12.21 40.42 -25.90
C VAL A 35 -12.75 40.79 -24.51
N ASP A 36 -11.86 40.93 -23.52
CA ASP A 36 -11.99 41.58 -22.18
C ASP A 36 -13.30 41.49 -21.37
N SER A 37 -14.28 40.67 -21.75
CA SER A 37 -15.51 40.46 -21.01
C SER A 37 -15.44 39.11 -20.30
N ASN A 38 -15.60 39.15 -18.98
CA ASN A 38 -15.70 37.96 -18.14
C ASN A 38 -17.02 37.22 -18.45
N PHE A 39 -16.95 36.06 -19.09
CA PHE A 39 -18.13 35.30 -19.50
C PHE A 39 -18.65 34.32 -18.43
N ALA A 40 -17.77 33.89 -17.51
CA ALA A 40 -18.14 32.98 -16.43
C ALA A 40 -17.36 33.33 -15.17
N SER A 41 -18.10 33.64 -14.11
CA SER A 41 -17.58 33.90 -12.76
C SER A 41 -18.11 32.82 -11.82
N LEU A 42 -17.26 31.84 -11.46
CA LEU A 42 -17.63 30.81 -10.49
C LEU A 42 -17.13 31.18 -9.09
N MET A 43 -18.07 31.37 -8.17
CA MET A 43 -17.78 31.51 -6.75
C MET A 43 -17.63 30.11 -6.14
N MET A 44 -16.41 29.74 -5.72
CA MET A 44 -16.13 28.46 -5.04
C MET A 44 -17.08 28.14 -3.87
N PRO A 45 -17.46 29.10 -3.00
CA PRO A 45 -18.45 28.84 -1.94
C PRO A 45 -19.83 28.45 -2.47
N GLY A 46 -20.27 29.03 -3.59
CA GLY A 46 -21.56 28.72 -4.20
C GLY A 46 -21.62 27.29 -4.74
N VAL A 47 -20.54 26.83 -5.37
CA VAL A 47 -20.43 25.44 -5.85
C VAL A 47 -20.53 24.44 -4.69
N LEU A 48 -19.89 24.75 -3.56
CA LEU A 48 -19.94 23.88 -2.38
C LEU A 48 -21.36 23.79 -1.80
N VAL A 49 -22.10 24.89 -1.74
CA VAL A 49 -23.51 24.90 -1.29
C VAL A 49 -24.40 24.08 -2.23
N ILE A 50 -24.22 24.22 -3.54
CA ILE A 50 -25.01 23.45 -4.52
C ILE A 50 -24.72 21.95 -4.39
N LEU A 51 -23.45 21.55 -4.33
CA LEU A 51 -23.06 20.15 -4.21
C LEU A 51 -23.56 19.52 -2.90
N THR A 52 -23.44 20.24 -1.78
CA THR A 52 -23.95 19.76 -0.49
C THR A 52 -25.47 19.65 -0.49
N SER A 53 -26.18 20.61 -1.11
CA SER A 53 -27.63 20.54 -1.27
C SER A 53 -28.07 19.32 -2.08
N VAL A 54 -27.42 19.05 -3.22
CA VAL A 54 -27.71 17.87 -4.05
C VAL A 54 -27.44 16.58 -3.28
N PHE A 55 -26.31 16.52 -2.55
CA PHE A 55 -25.96 15.34 -1.75
C PHE A 55 -27.00 15.06 -0.66
N VAL A 56 -27.41 16.09 0.08
CA VAL A 56 -28.45 15.97 1.11
C VAL A 56 -29.79 15.56 0.48
N GLY A 57 -30.14 16.14 -0.67
CA GLY A 57 -31.35 15.78 -1.42
C GLY A 57 -31.38 14.30 -1.80
N ILE A 58 -30.29 13.79 -2.38
CA ILE A 58 -30.14 12.37 -2.73
C ILE A 58 -30.21 11.50 -1.49
N PHE A 59 -29.51 11.87 -0.41
CA PHE A 59 -29.49 11.11 0.83
C PHE A 59 -30.89 10.98 1.43
N VAL A 60 -31.64 12.08 1.52
CA VAL A 60 -33.02 12.09 2.02
C VAL A 60 -33.93 11.27 1.10
N PHE A 61 -33.81 11.41 -0.22
CA PHE A 61 -34.58 10.65 -1.20
C PHE A 61 -34.37 9.13 -1.04
N VAL A 62 -33.12 8.68 -0.96
CA VAL A 62 -32.77 7.27 -0.72
C VAL A 62 -33.30 6.81 0.64
N ARG A 63 -33.22 7.65 1.68
CA ARG A 63 -33.68 7.30 3.02
C ARG A 63 -35.20 7.16 3.11
N ILE A 64 -35.96 7.95 2.35
CA ILE A 64 -37.43 7.87 2.29
C ILE A 64 -37.88 6.64 1.50
N ILE A 65 -37.25 6.36 0.36
CA ILE A 65 -37.66 5.26 -0.53
C ILE A 65 -37.12 3.91 -0.03
N GLY A 66 -35.87 3.86 0.41
CA GLY A 66 -35.19 2.62 0.79
C GLY A 66 -35.58 2.05 2.15
N CYS A 67 -36.36 2.77 2.97
CA CYS A 67 -36.64 2.33 4.34
C CYS A 67 -37.77 1.32 4.48
N LYS A 68 -38.54 1.03 3.42
CA LYS A 68 -39.74 0.19 3.51
C LYS A 68 -39.56 -1.26 3.06
N THR A 69 -38.34 -1.70 2.79
CA THR A 69 -38.11 -3.11 2.46
C THR A 69 -38.24 -3.96 3.72
N LYS A 70 -39.36 -4.68 3.85
CA LYS A 70 -39.48 -5.79 4.80
C LYS A 70 -38.48 -6.88 4.39
N THR A 71 -37.37 -6.98 5.12
CA THR A 71 -36.43 -8.09 4.96
C THR A 71 -37.04 -9.36 5.55
N VAL A 72 -37.58 -10.23 4.69
CA VAL A 72 -38.05 -11.56 5.09
C VAL A 72 -36.85 -12.50 5.08
N LYS A 73 -36.53 -13.08 6.23
CA LYS A 73 -35.51 -14.14 6.33
C LYS A 73 -36.19 -15.47 6.04
N TYR A 74 -35.77 -16.14 4.97
CA TYR A 74 -36.16 -17.52 4.64
C TYR A 74 -34.92 -18.37 4.49
N GLY A 75 -35.04 -19.69 4.73
CA GLY A 75 -33.95 -20.62 4.50
C GLY A 75 -33.60 -20.66 3.01
N THR A 76 -32.37 -20.33 2.66
CA THR A 76 -31.87 -20.53 1.29
C THR A 76 -31.54 -22.00 1.08
N TRP A 77 -31.41 -22.42 -0.18
CA TRP A 77 -31.00 -23.79 -0.52
C TRP A 77 -29.68 -24.13 0.19
N ASP A 78 -29.72 -25.16 1.02
CA ASP A 78 -28.62 -25.56 1.93
C ASP A 78 -27.82 -26.76 1.40
N CYS A 79 -28.10 -27.21 0.17
CA CYS A 79 -27.51 -28.41 -0.44
C CYS A 79 -27.60 -29.66 0.44
N GLY A 80 -28.57 -29.74 1.37
CA GLY A 80 -28.74 -30.87 2.28
C GLY A 80 -27.83 -30.86 3.51
N PHE A 81 -27.10 -29.77 3.77
CA PHE A 81 -26.27 -29.62 4.98
C PHE A 81 -27.05 -29.12 6.21
N GLY A 82 -28.34 -28.83 6.07
CA GLY A 82 -29.20 -28.35 7.15
C GLY A 82 -28.98 -26.86 7.44
N ASN A 83 -29.15 -26.46 8.70
CA ASN A 83 -29.12 -25.06 9.11
C ASN A 83 -27.81 -24.36 8.71
N LEU A 84 -27.87 -23.40 7.77
CA LEU A 84 -26.72 -22.58 7.41
C LEU A 84 -26.26 -21.78 8.63
N SER A 85 -25.01 -22.01 9.04
CA SER A 85 -24.37 -21.28 10.12
C SER A 85 -23.39 -20.25 9.57
N GLU A 86 -22.87 -19.37 10.42
CA GLU A 86 -21.83 -18.40 10.09
C GLU A 86 -20.59 -19.03 9.44
N LYS A 87 -20.34 -20.33 9.69
CA LYS A 87 -19.24 -21.08 9.08
C LYS A 87 -19.42 -21.35 7.58
N THR A 88 -20.65 -21.33 7.10
CA THR A 88 -20.99 -21.53 5.68
C THR A 88 -20.88 -20.22 4.87
N GLN A 89 -20.70 -19.09 5.55
CA GLN A 89 -20.54 -17.80 4.90
C GLN A 89 -19.19 -17.71 4.21
N TYR A 90 -19.18 -17.18 2.97
CA TYR A 90 -17.94 -16.84 2.28
C TYR A 90 -17.13 -15.83 3.08
N THR A 91 -15.91 -16.22 3.45
CA THR A 91 -14.97 -15.36 4.16
C THR A 91 -14.04 -14.65 3.18
N ALA A 92 -13.44 -13.53 3.60
CA ALA A 92 -12.43 -12.83 2.81
C ALA A 92 -11.28 -13.76 2.35
N THR A 93 -10.91 -14.73 3.19
CA THR A 93 -9.90 -15.74 2.86
C THR A 93 -10.31 -16.62 1.69
N SER A 94 -11.57 -17.09 1.66
CA SER A 94 -12.09 -17.91 0.55
C SER A 94 -12.15 -17.15 -0.78
N LEU A 95 -12.46 -15.86 -0.74
CA LEU A 95 -12.47 -14.99 -1.91
C LEU A 95 -11.04 -14.71 -2.44
N ALA A 96 -10.07 -14.61 -1.53
CA ALA A 96 -8.68 -14.37 -1.87
C ALA A 96 -7.94 -15.65 -2.32
N GLU A 97 -8.42 -16.84 -1.99
CA GLU A 97 -7.79 -18.12 -2.34
C GLU A 97 -7.49 -18.31 -3.84
N PRO A 98 -8.44 -18.08 -4.79
CA PRO A 98 -8.16 -18.24 -6.21
C PRO A 98 -7.06 -17.29 -6.69
N LEU A 99 -7.05 -16.05 -6.19
CA LEU A 99 -6.01 -15.07 -6.49
C LEU A 99 -4.64 -15.57 -5.99
N ARG A 100 -4.59 -16.06 -4.74
CA ARG A 100 -3.37 -16.64 -4.16
C ARG A 100 -2.88 -17.87 -4.92
N ARG A 101 -3.78 -18.66 -5.51
CA ARG A 101 -3.44 -19.83 -6.33
C ARG A 101 -2.84 -19.42 -7.69
N ILE A 102 -3.44 -18.43 -8.36
CA ILE A 102 -2.92 -17.88 -9.64
C ILE A 102 -1.51 -17.30 -9.44
N PHE A 103 -1.33 -16.52 -8.38
CA PHE A 103 -0.02 -15.96 -8.03
C PHE A 103 0.82 -16.91 -7.15
N GLY A 104 0.50 -18.20 -7.11
CA GLY A 104 1.19 -19.18 -6.28
C GLY A 104 2.67 -19.36 -6.63
N VAL A 105 3.07 -19.04 -7.85
CA VAL A 105 4.49 -19.02 -8.28
C VAL A 105 5.28 -17.97 -7.51
N PHE A 106 4.67 -16.80 -7.24
CA PHE A 106 5.31 -15.71 -6.50
C PHE A 106 5.16 -15.88 -4.99
N TYR A 107 3.99 -16.34 -4.53
CA TYR A 107 3.66 -16.37 -3.09
C TYR A 107 3.86 -17.74 -2.42
N LYS A 108 4.13 -18.83 -3.17
CA LYS A 108 4.22 -20.23 -2.70
C LYS A 108 3.33 -20.52 -1.46
N PRO A 109 1.99 -20.39 -1.59
CA PRO A 109 1.09 -20.61 -0.48
C PRO A 109 1.19 -22.06 0.01
N HIS A 110 1.48 -22.24 1.30
CA HIS A 110 1.52 -23.56 1.96
C HIS A 110 0.17 -23.81 2.63
N ASN A 111 -0.65 -24.67 2.03
CA ASN A 111 -1.94 -25.06 2.58
C ASN A 111 -1.84 -26.49 3.13
N GLU A 112 -1.94 -26.65 4.44
CA GLU A 112 -2.04 -27.97 5.07
C GLU A 112 -3.52 -28.30 5.28
N ILE A 113 -4.00 -29.32 4.57
CA ILE A 113 -5.38 -29.80 4.68
C ILE A 113 -5.34 -31.08 5.52
N ASN A 114 -5.73 -30.96 6.78
CA ASN A 114 -5.95 -32.12 7.65
C ASN A 114 -7.45 -32.45 7.63
N ALA A 115 -7.78 -33.61 7.07
CA ALA A 115 -9.16 -34.08 6.96
C ALA A 115 -9.35 -35.32 7.84
N ASP A 116 -10.24 -35.20 8.83
CA ASP A 116 -10.60 -36.32 9.68
C ASP A 116 -11.84 -37.03 9.10
N PHE A 117 -11.68 -38.32 8.81
CA PHE A 117 -12.72 -39.18 8.27
C PHE A 117 -13.42 -39.95 9.40
N TYR A 118 -14.74 -40.18 9.29
CA TYR A 118 -15.48 -40.99 10.27
C TYR A 118 -15.07 -42.48 10.23
N THR A 119 -14.55 -42.98 9.11
CA THR A 119 -14.10 -44.37 8.93
C THR A 119 -13.15 -44.45 7.72
N LYS A 120 -12.12 -45.30 7.78
CA LYS A 120 -11.13 -45.49 6.69
C LYS A 120 -11.74 -45.95 5.36
N GLU A 121 -12.94 -46.55 5.40
CA GLU A 121 -13.60 -47.17 4.26
C GLU A 121 -14.64 -46.28 3.57
N ASN A 122 -15.04 -45.15 4.18
CA ASN A 122 -16.02 -44.24 3.58
C ASN A 122 -15.45 -42.82 3.45
N LEU A 123 -14.88 -42.57 2.28
CA LEU A 123 -14.29 -41.28 1.89
C LEU A 123 -15.32 -40.16 1.69
N TYR A 124 -16.62 -40.49 1.64
CA TYR A 124 -17.69 -39.54 1.34
C TYR A 124 -18.25 -38.84 2.60
N LEU A 125 -18.08 -39.44 3.78
CA LEU A 125 -18.52 -38.87 5.05
C LEU A 125 -17.33 -38.26 5.81
N ARG A 126 -17.13 -36.95 5.64
CA ARG A 126 -16.12 -36.16 6.37
C ARG A 126 -16.70 -35.62 7.69
N LYS A 127 -15.97 -35.83 8.79
CA LYS A 127 -16.36 -35.37 10.14
C LYS A 127 -15.99 -33.91 10.38
N SER A 128 -14.78 -33.56 10.00
CA SER A 128 -14.24 -32.23 10.19
C SER A 128 -13.13 -32.01 9.17
N ILE A 129 -13.10 -30.80 8.60
CA ILE A 129 -12.01 -30.34 7.74
C ILE A 129 -11.30 -29.24 8.51
N HIS A 130 -10.07 -29.49 8.91
CA HIS A 130 -9.19 -28.49 9.49
C HIS A 130 -8.24 -28.00 8.40
N VAL A 131 -8.51 -26.81 7.87
CA VAL A 131 -7.62 -26.13 6.93
C VAL A 131 -6.77 -25.14 7.71
N ILE A 132 -5.47 -25.41 7.79
CA ILE A 132 -4.50 -24.47 8.37
C ILE A 132 -3.76 -23.84 7.18
N SER A 133 -4.08 -22.59 6.86
CA SER A 133 -3.35 -21.81 5.85
C SER A 133 -2.31 -20.94 6.54
N THR A 134 -1.07 -21.42 6.63
CA THR A 134 0.04 -20.60 7.10
C THR A 134 0.63 -19.85 5.91
N THR A 135 0.48 -18.53 5.89
CA THR A 135 1.18 -17.68 4.92
C THR A 135 2.62 -17.52 5.42
N ARG A 136 3.54 -18.35 4.92
CA ARG A 136 4.96 -18.13 5.15
C ARG A 136 5.43 -17.08 4.15
N ASP A 137 5.78 -15.91 4.65
CA ASP A 137 6.18 -14.79 3.80
C ASP A 137 7.62 -14.98 3.32
N ILE A 138 7.78 -15.34 2.05
CA ILE A 138 9.08 -15.66 1.43
C ILE A 138 10.00 -14.42 1.44
N PHE A 139 9.41 -13.22 1.46
CA PHE A 139 10.15 -11.96 1.46
C PHE A 139 10.89 -11.73 2.78
N ASP A 140 10.26 -12.08 3.90
CA ASP A 140 10.84 -11.88 5.24
C ASP A 140 12.07 -12.76 5.44
N GLU A 141 11.97 -14.05 5.12
CA GLU A 141 13.05 -14.99 5.39
C GLU A 141 14.20 -14.88 4.36
N LYS A 142 13.88 -14.71 3.07
CA LYS A 142 14.88 -14.80 2.01
C LYS A 142 15.49 -13.46 1.62
N LEU A 143 14.72 -12.36 1.69
CA LEU A 143 15.17 -11.04 1.25
C LEU A 143 15.67 -10.22 2.45
N TYR A 144 14.87 -10.10 3.50
CA TYR A 144 15.29 -9.43 4.75
C TYR A 144 16.35 -10.25 5.51
N GLY A 145 16.15 -11.56 5.68
CA GLY A 145 17.13 -12.42 6.37
C GLY A 145 18.54 -12.39 5.74
N LYS A 146 18.64 -12.49 4.41
CA LYS A 146 19.93 -12.46 3.71
C LYS A 146 20.60 -11.07 3.73
N THR A 147 19.82 -10.00 3.57
CA THR A 147 20.38 -8.63 3.56
C THR A 147 20.89 -8.24 4.94
N ILE A 148 20.15 -8.56 6.00
CA ILE A 148 20.57 -8.31 7.39
C ILE A 148 21.80 -9.14 7.72
N SER A 149 21.82 -10.44 7.37
CA SER A 149 22.98 -11.31 7.59
C SER A 149 24.23 -10.80 6.86
N GLY A 150 24.08 -10.35 5.60
CA GLY A 150 25.17 -9.75 4.83
C GLY A 150 25.71 -8.47 5.48
N SER A 151 24.83 -7.57 5.93
CA SER A 151 25.20 -6.35 6.63
C SER A 151 25.97 -6.64 7.92
N LEU A 152 25.48 -7.59 8.72
CA LEU A 152 26.14 -8.00 9.97
C LEU A 152 27.50 -8.65 9.70
N PHE A 153 27.66 -9.40 8.61
CA PHE A 153 28.94 -9.98 8.22
C PHE A 153 29.98 -8.89 7.88
N VAL A 154 29.58 -7.89 7.10
CA VAL A 154 30.44 -6.74 6.75
C VAL A 154 30.83 -5.95 8.00
N LEU A 155 29.85 -5.62 8.84
CA LEU A 155 30.07 -4.89 10.09
C LEU A 155 31.00 -5.64 11.06
N ASN A 156 30.85 -6.96 11.18
CA ASN A 156 31.76 -7.76 12.00
C ASN A 156 33.20 -7.80 11.44
N LYS A 157 33.35 -7.78 10.11
CA LYS A 157 34.66 -7.70 9.47
C LYS A 157 35.32 -6.34 9.69
N ILE A 158 34.55 -5.25 9.56
CA ILE A 158 34.99 -3.88 9.89
C ILE A 158 35.36 -3.77 11.37
N ARG A 159 34.55 -4.35 12.28
CA ARG A 159 34.84 -4.41 13.71
C ARG A 159 36.15 -5.14 14.02
N LYS A 160 36.49 -6.19 13.26
CA LYS A 160 37.78 -6.88 13.39
C LYS A 160 38.96 -6.01 12.92
N ILE A 161 38.76 -5.13 11.94
CA ILE A 161 39.77 -4.14 11.51
C ILE A 161 39.92 -3.02 12.54
N GLN A 162 38.83 -2.65 13.24
CA GLN A 162 38.86 -1.83 14.46
C GLN A 162 39.42 -2.59 15.68
N SER A 163 40.33 -3.54 15.46
CA SER A 163 41.16 -4.07 16.54
C SER A 163 41.92 -2.89 17.13
N GLY A 164 41.65 -2.55 18.40
CA GLY A 164 42.15 -1.37 19.13
C GLY A 164 43.68 -1.29 19.34
N LYS A 165 44.46 -1.75 18.37
CA LYS A 165 45.92 -1.67 18.29
C LYS A 165 46.29 -0.42 17.51
N VAL A 166 46.68 0.61 18.24
CA VAL A 166 47.10 1.92 17.70
C VAL A 166 48.16 1.80 16.59
N ASN A 167 49.08 0.82 16.71
CA ASN A 167 50.13 0.60 15.71
C ASN A 167 49.61 0.27 14.30
N VAL A 168 48.45 -0.39 14.18
CA VAL A 168 47.86 -0.70 12.86
C VAL A 168 47.36 0.58 12.17
N TYR A 169 46.82 1.52 12.93
CA TYR A 169 46.39 2.82 12.41
C TYR A 169 47.55 3.67 11.93
N ILE A 170 48.65 3.69 12.69
CA ILE A 170 49.86 4.43 12.31
C ILE A 170 50.44 3.89 10.99
N LEU A 171 50.52 2.56 10.85
CA LEU A 171 50.95 1.92 9.60
C LEU A 171 50.03 2.29 8.44
N TYR A 172 48.72 2.26 8.64
CA TYR A 172 47.74 2.62 7.61
C TYR A 172 47.92 4.07 7.14
N ILE A 173 48.03 5.02 8.09
CA ILE A 173 48.27 6.44 7.78
C ILE A 173 49.57 6.59 6.99
N MET A 174 50.68 5.98 7.45
CA MET A 174 51.97 6.05 6.76
C MET A 174 51.88 5.57 5.30
N ILE A 175 51.26 4.41 5.06
CA ILE A 175 51.07 3.86 3.72
C ILE A 175 50.19 4.77 2.86
N THR A 176 49.07 5.26 3.39
CA THR A 176 48.19 6.17 2.64
C THR A 176 48.91 7.46 2.24
N LEU A 177 49.78 7.98 3.11
CA LEU A 177 50.53 9.20 2.88
C LEU A 177 51.62 9.00 1.81
N ILE A 178 52.35 7.88 1.87
CA ILE A 178 53.32 7.50 0.84
C ILE A 178 52.63 7.31 -0.51
N THR A 179 51.52 6.59 -0.56
CA THR A 179 50.76 6.36 -1.81
C THR A 179 50.26 7.68 -2.39
N LEU A 180 49.71 8.57 -1.56
CA LEU A 180 49.23 9.88 -2.01
C LEU A 180 50.38 10.75 -2.53
N LEU A 181 51.54 10.72 -1.86
CA LEU A 181 52.72 11.46 -2.26
C LEU A 181 53.32 10.93 -3.56
N LEU A 182 53.36 9.61 -3.75
CA LEU A 182 53.75 9.00 -5.03
C LEU A 182 52.75 9.34 -6.13
N PHE A 183 51.45 9.30 -5.85
CA PHE A 183 50.41 9.62 -6.83
C PHE A 183 50.50 11.09 -7.29
N VAL A 184 50.67 12.02 -6.35
CA VAL A 184 50.89 13.44 -6.65
C VAL A 184 52.24 13.67 -7.32
N GLY A 185 53.30 13.00 -6.87
CA GLY A 185 54.65 13.14 -7.42
C GLY A 185 54.77 12.62 -8.85
N PHE A 186 54.11 11.51 -9.17
CA PHE A 186 54.01 11.01 -10.54
C PHE A 186 53.08 11.87 -11.40
N GLY A 187 51.96 12.36 -10.83
CA GLY A 187 51.03 13.24 -11.54
C GLY A 187 51.56 14.67 -11.78
N ALA A 188 52.65 15.08 -11.14
CA ALA A 188 53.30 16.38 -11.34
C ALA A 188 54.42 16.35 -12.40
N HIS A 189 54.68 15.18 -13.00
CA HIS A 189 55.76 14.96 -13.96
C HIS A 189 55.28 14.73 -15.41
N GLU A 190 53.97 14.90 -15.66
CA GLU A 190 53.33 15.09 -16.97
C GLU A 190 52.79 16.52 -17.09
#